data_AF-A0A1T1BBR2-F1
#
_entry.id   AF-A0A1T1BBR2-F1
#
_cell.length_a   1.000
_cell.length_b   1.000
_cell.length_c   1.000
_cell.angle_alpha   90.00
_cell.angle_beta   90.00
_cell.angle_gamma   90.00
#
_symmetry.space_group_name_H-M   'P 1'
#
loop_
_entity.id
_entity.type
_entity.pdbx_description
1 polymer ?
#
loop_
_entity_poly.entity_id
_entity_poly.type
_entity_poly.pdbx_seq_one_letter_code
_entity_poly.pdbx_strand_id
1 'polypeptide(L)'
;MRRTDARLPHTQPPHTQPTHSQGFTIIEVLVAVLLTSIIAFVVLTPLTGFFGLTRRSTEQVTATQQAQQVLESVRGDWLSVANYDQRCATQPVPASAQVTLTNLDVNGNPTGTPALNASCGSNAPDPAPVRRVNVQVTLGTVTSSLSVDVARP
;
A
#
# COMPACT_ATOMS: atom_id res chain seq x y z
N MET A 1 -86.01 -11.33 46.57
CA MET A 1 -85.24 -11.86 47.72
C MET A 1 -83.77 -11.58 47.49
N ARG A 2 -83.10 -10.96 48.48
CA ARG A 2 -81.66 -11.06 48.87
C ARG A 2 -80.60 -11.03 47.74
N ARG A 3 -79.51 -10.26 47.82
CA ARG A 3 -78.78 -9.68 48.95
C ARG A 3 -77.88 -8.59 48.36
N THR A 4 -77.92 -7.40 48.92
CA THR A 4 -77.00 -6.30 48.63
C THR A 4 -75.69 -6.57 49.37
N ASP A 5 -74.63 -6.93 48.65
CA ASP A 5 -73.27 -7.00 49.20
C ASP A 5 -72.58 -5.65 48.97
N ALA A 6 -72.47 -4.87 50.04
CA ALA A 6 -71.71 -3.65 50.10
C ALA A 6 -70.22 -3.99 50.19
N ARG A 7 -69.50 -3.85 49.07
CA ARG A 7 -68.04 -3.98 49.02
C ARG A 7 -67.41 -2.62 49.28
N LEU A 8 -66.70 -2.49 50.40
CA LEU A 8 -65.92 -1.31 50.75
C LEU A 8 -64.79 -1.07 49.74
N PRO A 9 -64.51 0.18 49.35
CA PRO A 9 -63.35 0.51 48.53
C PRO A 9 -62.07 0.40 49.37
N HIS A 10 -61.18 -0.50 48.97
CA HIS A 10 -59.83 -0.57 49.53
C HIS A 10 -58.99 0.57 48.95
N THR A 11 -58.85 1.65 49.72
CA THR A 11 -57.92 2.75 49.44
C THR A 11 -56.50 2.25 49.70
N GLN A 12 -55.80 1.85 48.63
CA GLN A 12 -54.39 1.52 48.69
C GLN A 12 -53.58 2.83 48.79
N PRO A 13 -52.73 3.01 49.80
CA PRO A 13 -51.90 4.20 49.92
C PRO A 13 -50.89 4.26 48.76
N PRO A 14 -50.49 5.46 48.32
CA PRO A 14 -49.50 5.63 47.27
C PRO A 14 -48.15 5.04 47.73
N HIS A 15 -47.69 4.01 47.04
CA HIS A 15 -46.32 3.52 47.18
C HIS A 15 -45.38 4.57 46.57
N THR A 16 -44.92 5.51 47.39
CA THR A 16 -43.76 6.34 47.06
C THR A 16 -42.55 5.42 46.98
N GLN A 17 -42.22 4.97 45.77
CA GLN A 17 -40.92 4.35 45.51
C GLN A 17 -39.85 5.40 45.81
N PRO A 18 -38.90 5.14 46.73
CA PRO A 18 -37.77 6.01 46.89
C PRO A 18 -37.00 5.99 45.57
N THR A 19 -36.99 7.11 44.86
CA THR A 19 -36.04 7.34 43.78
C THR A 19 -34.66 7.36 44.41
N HIS A 20 -33.99 6.21 44.37
CA HIS A 20 -32.59 6.08 44.79
C HIS A 20 -31.75 6.94 43.83
N SER A 21 -31.46 8.17 44.23
CA SER A 21 -30.44 8.99 43.60
C SER A 21 -29.07 8.37 43.92
N GLN A 22 -28.68 7.36 43.15
CA GLN A 22 -27.33 6.79 43.21
C GLN A 22 -26.35 7.83 42.69
N GLY A 23 -25.70 8.54 43.62
CA GLY A 23 -24.57 9.40 43.32
C GLY A 23 -23.36 8.54 42.94
N PHE A 24 -22.71 8.89 41.82
CA PHE A 24 -21.45 8.27 41.40
C PHE A 24 -20.41 8.39 42.51
N THR A 25 -19.77 7.28 42.86
CA THR A 25 -18.70 7.31 43.86
C THR A 25 -17.38 7.74 43.22
N ILE A 26 -16.53 8.47 43.95
CA ILE A 26 -15.19 8.85 43.49
C ILE A 26 -14.37 7.61 43.07
N ILE A 27 -14.57 6.49 43.79
CA ILE A 27 -13.91 5.22 43.50
C ILE A 27 -14.32 4.69 42.12
N GLU A 28 -15.61 4.74 41.78
CA GLU A 28 -16.11 4.30 40.48
C GLU A 28 -15.51 5.12 39.33
N VAL A 29 -15.37 6.44 39.52
CA VAL A 29 -14.70 7.31 38.54
C VAL A 29 -13.22 6.94 38.39
N LEU A 30 -12.52 6.69 39.49
CA LEU A 30 -11.11 6.29 39.46
C LEU A 30 -10.91 4.94 38.75
N VAL A 31 -11.80 3.97 38.99
CA VAL A 31 -11.78 2.67 38.32
C VAL A 31 -12.09 2.84 36.83
N ALA A 32 -13.07 3.66 36.46
CA ALA A 32 -13.41 3.91 35.07
C ALA A 32 -12.23 4.54 34.31
N VAL A 33 -11.55 5.54 34.91
CA VAL A 33 -10.35 6.16 34.31
C VAL A 33 -9.20 5.15 34.22
N LEU A 34 -8.96 4.36 35.26
CA LEU A 34 -7.93 3.32 35.25
C LEU A 34 -8.16 2.31 34.11
N LEU A 35 -9.38 1.76 34.00
CA LEU A 35 -9.73 0.79 32.97
C LEU A 35 -9.67 1.41 31.56
N THR A 36 -10.14 2.64 31.40
CA THR A 36 -10.07 3.36 30.12
C THR A 36 -8.62 3.57 29.69
N SER A 37 -7.73 3.90 30.62
CA SER A 37 -6.29 4.08 30.36
C SER A 37 -5.64 2.80 29.85
N ILE A 38 -5.93 1.67 30.49
CA ILE A 38 -5.41 0.35 30.11
C ILE A 38 -5.92 -0.03 28.71
N ILE A 39 -7.22 0.12 28.46
CA ILE A 39 -7.83 -0.18 27.16
C ILE A 39 -7.21 0.69 26.07
N ALA A 40 -7.08 2.01 26.30
CA ALA A 40 -6.48 2.92 25.34
C ALA A 40 -5.05 2.49 24.97
N PHE A 41 -4.22 2.17 25.96
CA PHE A 41 -2.82 1.78 25.73
C PHE A 41 -2.70 0.48 24.91
N VAL A 42 -3.56 -0.50 25.18
CA VAL A 42 -3.60 -1.78 24.44
C VAL A 42 -4.07 -1.59 23.00
N VAL A 43 -5.00 -0.65 22.74
CA VAL A 43 -5.58 -0.43 21.40
C VAL A 43 -4.73 0.52 20.54
N LEU A 44 -4.02 1.47 21.13
CA LEU A 44 -3.19 2.44 20.39
C LEU A 44 -1.99 1.79 19.68
N THR A 45 -1.37 0.78 20.29
CA THR A 45 -0.15 0.16 19.76
C THR A 45 -0.40 -0.64 18.47
N PRO A 46 -1.43 -1.49 18.35
CA PRO A 46 -1.77 -2.14 17.10
C PRO A 46 -2.14 -1.16 15.99
N LEU A 47 -2.90 -0.09 16.29
CA LEU A 47 -3.35 0.89 15.29
C LEU A 47 -2.17 1.60 14.60
N THR A 48 -1.13 1.97 15.37
CA THR A 48 0.08 2.58 14.78
C THR A 48 0.86 1.59 13.91
N GLY A 49 0.91 0.31 14.31
CA GLY A 49 1.49 -0.77 13.49
C GLY A 49 0.76 -0.99 12.17
N PHE A 50 -0.58 -1.01 12.19
CA PHE A 50 -1.39 -1.21 10.98
C PHE A 50 -1.20 -0.10 9.95
N PHE A 51 -1.16 1.17 10.37
CA PHE A 51 -0.92 2.27 9.44
C PHE A 51 0.47 2.21 8.77
N GLY A 52 1.49 1.77 9.50
CA GLY A 52 2.82 1.57 8.94
C GLY A 52 2.85 0.49 7.86
N LEU A 53 2.16 -0.63 8.08
CA LEU A 53 2.04 -1.71 7.10
C LEU A 53 1.26 -1.26 5.86
N THR A 54 0.11 -0.60 6.04
CA THR A 54 -0.69 -0.09 4.93
C THR A 54 0.11 0.88 4.06
N ARG A 55 0.84 1.82 4.67
CA ARG A 55 1.68 2.77 3.92
C ARG A 55 2.76 2.04 3.10
N ARG A 56 3.48 1.10 3.71
CA ARG A 56 4.51 0.32 3.00
C ARG A 56 3.92 -0.50 1.85
N SER A 57 2.76 -1.11 2.04
CA SER A 57 2.07 -1.84 0.96
C SER A 57 1.69 -0.93 -0.20
N THR A 58 1.15 0.25 0.09
CA THR A 58 0.84 1.24 -0.95
C THR A 58 2.09 1.71 -1.68
N GLU A 59 3.17 2.01 -0.97
CA GLU A 59 4.47 2.37 -1.55
C GLU A 59 5.01 1.23 -2.44
N GLN A 60 4.90 -0.03 -2.01
CA GLN A 60 5.35 -1.20 -2.77
C GLN A 60 4.56 -1.44 -4.06
N VAL A 61 3.22 -1.34 -4.00
CA VAL A 61 2.37 -1.46 -5.18
C VAL A 61 2.67 -0.34 -6.17
N THR A 62 2.82 0.89 -5.67
CA THR A 62 3.15 2.07 -6.50
C THR A 62 4.52 1.91 -7.18
N ALA A 63 5.55 1.48 -6.43
CA ALA A 63 6.88 1.25 -6.99
C ALA A 63 6.86 0.17 -8.08
N THR A 64 6.07 -0.88 -7.89
CA THR A 64 5.93 -1.97 -8.87
C THR A 64 5.20 -1.51 -10.13
N GLN A 65 4.10 -0.78 -10.00
CA GLN A 65 3.36 -0.22 -11.15
C GLN A 65 4.24 0.74 -11.95
N GLN A 66 5.01 1.59 -11.26
CA GLN A 66 5.94 2.49 -11.92
C GLN A 66 7.05 1.72 -12.66
N ALA A 67 7.61 0.67 -12.05
CA ALA A 67 8.61 -0.17 -12.70
C ALA A 67 8.06 -0.86 -13.96
N GLN A 68 6.81 -1.35 -13.90
CA GLN A 68 6.11 -1.95 -15.05
C GLN A 68 5.92 -0.94 -16.16
N GLN A 69 5.41 0.26 -15.84
CA GLN A 69 5.18 1.31 -16.82
C GLN A 69 6.48 1.72 -17.55
N VAL A 70 7.58 1.87 -16.81
CA VAL A 70 8.89 2.17 -17.42
C VAL A 70 9.35 1.03 -18.32
N LEU A 71 9.23 -0.22 -17.86
CA LEU A 71 9.64 -1.40 -18.61
C LEU A 71 8.81 -1.60 -19.89
N GLU A 72 7.50 -1.40 -19.83
CA GLU A 72 6.60 -1.45 -20.98
C GLU A 72 6.86 -0.32 -21.96
N SER A 73 7.16 0.89 -21.48
CA SER A 73 7.55 2.01 -22.33
C SER A 73 8.83 1.70 -23.11
N VAL A 74 9.88 1.24 -22.42
CA VAL A 74 11.16 0.86 -23.07
C VAL A 74 10.92 -0.25 -24.08
N ARG A 75 10.17 -1.29 -23.70
CA ARG A 75 9.82 -2.39 -24.62
C ARG A 75 9.04 -1.90 -25.84
N GLY A 76 8.11 -0.98 -25.65
CA GLY A 76 7.32 -0.38 -26.73
C GLY A 76 8.19 0.40 -27.72
N ASP A 77 9.11 1.23 -27.22
CA ASP A 77 10.06 1.98 -28.05
C ASP A 77 10.98 1.05 -28.86
N TRP A 78 11.36 -0.07 -28.25
CA TRP A 78 12.26 -1.08 -28.81
C TRP A 78 11.61 -2.04 -29.81
N LEU A 79 10.32 -1.87 -30.12
CA LEU A 79 9.70 -2.51 -31.29
C LEU A 79 10.27 -1.95 -32.61
N SER A 80 10.89 -0.77 -32.57
CA SER A 80 11.70 -0.24 -33.68
C SER A 80 13.14 -0.73 -33.57
N VAL A 81 13.63 -1.42 -34.61
CA VAL A 81 15.02 -1.87 -34.72
C VAL A 81 16.00 -0.70 -34.50
N ALA A 82 15.69 0.49 -35.03
CA ALA A 82 16.55 1.66 -34.88
C ALA A 82 16.69 2.11 -33.42
N ASN A 83 15.58 2.13 -32.67
CA ASN A 83 15.59 2.53 -31.25
C ASN A 83 16.27 1.47 -30.38
N TYR A 84 16.00 0.19 -30.69
CA TYR A 84 16.63 -0.93 -30.02
C TYR A 84 18.15 -0.88 -30.23
N ASP A 85 18.64 -0.78 -31.46
CA ASP A 85 20.07 -0.74 -31.77
C ASP A 85 20.74 0.50 -31.15
N GLN A 86 20.02 1.63 -31.05
CA GLN A 86 20.52 2.83 -30.37
C GLN A 86 20.37 2.79 -28.84
N ARG A 87 19.81 1.73 -28.25
CA ARG A 87 19.59 1.55 -26.80
C ARG A 87 18.94 2.77 -26.14
N CYS A 88 17.96 3.37 -26.80
CA CYS A 88 17.33 4.60 -26.33
C CYS A 88 15.88 4.33 -25.93
N ALA A 89 15.32 5.21 -25.10
CA ALA A 89 13.89 5.31 -24.84
C ALA A 89 13.42 6.71 -25.24
N THR A 90 12.20 6.82 -25.76
CA THR A 90 11.61 8.11 -26.14
C THR A 90 11.02 8.82 -24.93
N GLN A 91 10.52 8.04 -23.96
CA GLN A 91 10.02 8.56 -22.70
C GLN A 91 11.15 8.72 -21.69
N PRO A 92 11.18 9.84 -20.94
CA PRO A 92 12.17 10.04 -19.91
C PRO A 92 11.97 9.04 -18.77
N VAL A 93 13.07 8.45 -18.30
CA VAL A 93 13.06 7.60 -17.11
C VAL A 93 12.82 8.47 -15.87
N PRO A 94 11.81 8.18 -15.03
CA PRO A 94 11.57 8.94 -13.81
C PRO A 94 12.77 8.92 -12.86
N ALA A 95 13.00 10.00 -12.12
CA ALA A 95 14.15 10.09 -11.20
C ALA A 95 14.15 9.03 -10.07
N SER A 96 12.98 8.47 -9.73
CA SER A 96 12.86 7.36 -8.77
C SER A 96 13.20 5.99 -9.36
N ALA A 97 13.48 5.92 -10.67
CA ALA A 97 13.75 4.69 -11.40
C ALA A 97 15.20 4.68 -11.92
N GLN A 98 15.82 3.51 -11.86
CA GLN A 98 17.12 3.21 -12.46
C GLN A 98 16.93 2.08 -13.47
N VAL A 99 17.45 2.27 -14.68
CA VAL A 99 17.40 1.26 -15.75
C VAL A 99 18.82 0.77 -16.02
N THR A 100 19.02 -0.54 -15.89
CA THR A 100 20.27 -1.22 -16.24
C THR A 100 20.01 -2.13 -17.45
N LEU A 101 20.87 -2.05 -18.45
CA LEU A 101 20.81 -2.93 -19.61
C LEU A 101 21.94 -3.94 -19.55
N THR A 102 21.63 -5.17 -19.90
CA THR A 102 22.61 -6.23 -20.13
C THR A 102 22.37 -6.82 -21.50
N ASN A 103 23.34 -6.70 -22.40
CA ASN A 103 23.33 -7.41 -23.67
C ASN A 103 23.50 -8.91 -23.39
N LEU A 104 22.71 -9.74 -24.07
CA LEU A 104 22.78 -11.19 -24.00
C LEU A 104 23.15 -11.76 -25.37
N ASP A 105 23.90 -12.86 -25.38
CA ASP A 105 24.08 -13.67 -26.59
C ASP A 105 22.82 -14.52 -26.91
N VAL A 106 22.86 -15.27 -28.00
CA VAL A 106 21.76 -16.18 -28.41
C VAL A 106 21.47 -17.30 -27.40
N ASN A 107 22.41 -17.58 -26.49
CA ASN A 107 22.27 -18.58 -25.44
C ASN A 107 21.83 -17.95 -24.10
N GLY A 108 21.61 -16.63 -24.06
CA GLY A 108 21.22 -15.91 -22.85
C GLY A 108 22.38 -15.53 -21.92
N ASN A 109 23.63 -15.68 -22.35
CA ASN A 109 24.79 -15.29 -21.54
C ASN A 109 25.05 -13.79 -21.66
N PRO A 110 25.43 -13.10 -20.56
CA PRO A 110 25.73 -11.69 -20.60
C PRO A 110 27.00 -11.41 -21.42
N THR A 111 26.92 -10.48 -22.37
CA THR A 111 28.04 -10.05 -23.22
C THR A 111 28.51 -8.63 -22.92
N GLY A 112 27.71 -7.82 -22.21
CA GLY A 112 28.08 -6.50 -21.75
C GLY A 112 26.92 -5.76 -21.07
N THR A 113 27.22 -4.65 -20.40
CA THR A 113 26.23 -3.84 -19.68
C THR A 113 26.23 -2.39 -20.16
N PRO A 114 25.68 -2.10 -21.35
CA PRO A 114 25.66 -0.74 -21.86
C PRO A 114 24.69 0.15 -21.07
N ALA A 115 24.90 1.46 -21.13
CA ALA A 115 23.94 2.43 -20.60
C ALA A 115 22.75 2.59 -21.55
N LEU A 116 21.57 2.86 -20.98
CA LEU A 116 20.42 3.37 -21.72
C LEU A 116 20.72 4.83 -22.14
N ASN A 117 20.55 5.13 -23.43
CA ASN A 117 20.74 6.47 -23.95
C ASN A 117 19.49 7.33 -23.74
N ALA A 118 19.68 8.57 -23.31
CA ALA A 118 18.59 9.51 -23.03
C ALA A 118 17.89 10.06 -24.28
N SER A 119 18.44 9.82 -25.47
CA SER A 119 17.90 10.32 -26.75
C SER A 119 18.06 9.28 -27.85
N CYS A 120 17.11 9.22 -28.77
CA CYS A 120 17.21 8.47 -30.02
C CYS A 120 17.69 9.40 -31.15
N GLY A 121 18.71 9.00 -31.92
CA GLY A 121 19.11 9.70 -33.15
C GLY A 121 20.62 9.76 -33.43
N SER A 122 21.48 9.64 -32.41
CA SER A 122 22.92 9.93 -32.55
C SER A 122 23.84 8.93 -31.87
N ASN A 123 23.30 7.84 -31.35
CA ASN A 123 24.10 6.85 -30.62
C ASN A 123 24.69 5.82 -31.58
N ALA A 124 25.88 5.33 -31.25
CA ALA A 124 26.47 4.20 -31.95
C ALA A 124 25.52 2.98 -31.85
N PRO A 125 25.18 2.32 -32.96
CA PRO A 125 24.32 1.16 -32.96
C PRO A 125 25.01 -0.02 -32.28
N ASP A 126 24.24 -0.79 -31.53
CA ASP A 126 24.64 -2.00 -30.83
C ASP A 126 23.65 -3.11 -31.25
N PRO A 127 24.07 -4.10 -32.05
CA PRO A 127 23.17 -5.12 -32.60
C PRO A 127 23.08 -6.38 -31.73
N ALA A 128 23.06 -6.25 -30.40
CA ALA A 128 22.90 -7.40 -29.51
C ALA A 128 21.59 -8.16 -29.80
N PRO A 129 21.59 -9.49 -29.93
CA PRO A 129 20.40 -10.25 -30.34
C PRO A 129 19.28 -10.20 -29.30
N VAL A 130 19.64 -10.16 -28.02
CA VAL A 130 18.71 -10.03 -26.89
C VAL A 130 19.29 -9.07 -25.87
N ARG A 131 18.43 -8.33 -25.17
CA ARG A 131 18.78 -7.46 -24.06
C ARG A 131 17.92 -7.71 -22.85
N ARG A 132 18.56 -7.89 -21.70
CA ARG A 132 17.90 -7.82 -20.40
C ARG A 132 17.79 -6.37 -19.97
N VAL A 133 16.56 -5.91 -19.76
CA VAL A 133 16.24 -4.62 -19.17
C VAL A 133 15.87 -4.86 -17.72
N ASN A 134 16.67 -4.34 -16.79
CA ASN A 134 16.35 -4.34 -15.37
C ASN A 134 15.94 -2.93 -14.94
N VAL A 135 14.73 -2.78 -14.42
CA VAL A 135 14.20 -1.53 -13.89
C VAL A 135 14.08 -1.67 -12.38
N GLN A 136 14.74 -0.78 -11.65
CA GLN A 136 14.64 -0.68 -10.20
C GLN A 136 14.00 0.65 -9.82
N VAL A 137 12.92 0.62 -9.07
CA VAL A 137 12.22 1.82 -8.57
C VAL A 137 12.33 1.87 -7.06
N THR A 138 12.76 3.02 -6.52
CA THR A 138 12.86 3.24 -5.07
C THR A 138 11.92 4.36 -4.65
N LEU A 139 10.98 4.06 -3.75
CA LEU A 139 10.04 5.00 -3.13
C LEU A 139 10.18 4.91 -1.61
N GLY A 140 10.71 5.97 -0.99
CA GLY A 140 10.97 5.99 0.45
C GLY A 140 11.97 4.89 0.84
N THR A 141 11.52 3.92 1.65
CA THR A 141 12.33 2.75 2.06
C THR A 141 12.03 1.50 1.24
N VAL A 142 11.14 1.58 0.26
CA VAL A 142 10.70 0.43 -0.54
C VAL A 142 11.38 0.46 -1.89
N THR A 143 11.94 -0.67 -2.29
CA THR A 143 12.55 -0.87 -3.60
C THR A 143 11.85 -2.02 -4.31
N SER A 144 11.43 -1.78 -5.55
CA SER A 144 10.87 -2.80 -6.45
C SER A 144 11.79 -2.96 -7.66
N SER A 145 12.05 -4.19 -8.09
CA SER A 145 12.84 -4.47 -9.28
C SER A 145 12.10 -5.42 -10.22
N LEU A 146 12.15 -5.11 -11.50
CA LEU A 146 11.58 -5.93 -12.57
C LEU A 146 12.61 -6.10 -13.67
N SER A 147 12.64 -7.30 -14.26
CA SER A 147 13.55 -7.62 -15.33
C SER A 147 12.80 -8.29 -16.46
N VAL A 148 13.11 -7.90 -17.70
CA VAL A 148 12.59 -8.55 -18.91
C VAL A 148 13.70 -8.71 -19.93
N ASP A 149 13.66 -9.82 -20.65
CA ASP A 149 14.52 -10.04 -21.81
C ASP A 149 13.75 -9.62 -23.07
N VAL A 150 14.30 -8.67 -23.82
CA VAL A 150 13.73 -8.12 -25.04
C VAL A 150 14.60 -8.59 -26.20
N ALA A 151 14.01 -9.39 -27.08
CA ALA A 151 14.67 -9.77 -28.33
C ALA A 151 14.66 -8.59 -29.30
N ARG A 152 15.70 -8.52 -30.13
CA ARG A 152 15.74 -7.59 -31.27
C ARG A 152 14.56 -7.90 -32.22
N PRO A 153 13.75 -6.90 -32.61
CA PRO A 153 12.62 -7.09 -33.54
C PRO A 153 13.07 -7.38 -34.97
#